data_AF-A0A427A354-F1
#
_entry.id   AF-A0A427A354-F1
#
_cell.length_a   1.000
_cell.length_b   1.000
_cell.length_c   1.000
_cell.angle_alpha   90.00
_cell.angle_beta   90.00
_cell.angle_gamma   90.00
#
_symmetry.space_group_name_H-M   'P 1'
#
loop_
_entity.id
_entity.type
_entity.pdbx_description
1 polymer ?
#
loop_
_entity_poly.entity_id
_entity_poly.type
_entity_poly.pdbx_seq_one_letter_code
_entity_poly.pdbx_strand_id
1 'polypeptide(L)'
;MFGQVWNNDVKFYSVKDSSNNPIAYFFFDPYSRPSEKRGGAWMDEVFARSRVLARDGAPVRLPIAHMVCNQTPPVGDKPSLMTFREFFFIIITFSKFMFGRNTLMSIAKHYETGEPLPEEVYQRLVAAKTFRAGSLSLRQVGGYAAGYYSYKVYNFL
;
A
#
# COMPACT_ATOMS: atom_id res chain seq x y z
N MET A 1 -25.57 5.70 -0.01
CA MET A 1 -24.52 6.34 -0.81
C MET A 1 -23.26 6.36 0.04
N PHE A 2 -22.38 5.36 -0.08
CA PHE A 2 -21.18 5.28 0.75
C PHE A 2 -20.05 6.10 0.12
N GLY A 3 -19.56 7.09 0.86
CA GLY A 3 -18.25 7.71 0.67
C GLY A 3 -18.22 8.92 -0.26
N GLN A 4 -18.47 10.11 0.28
CA GLN A 4 -17.86 11.31 -0.30
C GLN A 4 -16.35 11.12 -0.23
N VAL A 5 -15.69 11.09 -1.38
CA VAL A 5 -14.22 11.02 -1.47
C VAL A 5 -13.64 12.43 -1.47
N TRP A 6 -12.44 12.59 -0.93
CA TRP A 6 -11.78 13.90 -0.84
C TRP A 6 -11.05 14.30 -2.12
N ASN A 7 -10.86 13.38 -3.06
CA ASN A 7 -10.18 13.62 -4.33
C ASN A 7 -10.67 12.60 -5.38
N ASN A 8 -10.68 12.99 -6.66
CA ASN A 8 -11.19 12.18 -7.77
C ASN A 8 -10.36 10.90 -8.03
N ASP A 9 -9.10 10.89 -7.65
CA ASP A 9 -8.22 9.73 -7.79
C ASP A 9 -8.44 8.68 -6.70
N VAL A 10 -9.21 9.01 -5.66
CA VAL A 10 -9.47 8.13 -4.53
C VAL A 10 -10.53 7.12 -4.91
N LYS A 11 -10.19 5.84 -4.76
CA LYS A 11 -11.11 4.72 -5.04
C LYS A 11 -11.59 4.09 -3.75
N PHE A 12 -12.87 3.76 -3.69
CA PHE A 12 -13.47 3.04 -2.58
C PHE A 12 -13.76 1.59 -2.96
N TYR A 13 -13.30 0.66 -2.13
CA TYR A 13 -13.42 -0.77 -2.37
C TYR A 13 -14.20 -1.46 -1.26
N SER A 14 -15.03 -2.44 -1.65
CA SER A 14 -15.69 -3.38 -0.75
C SER A 14 -14.98 -4.72 -0.81
N VAL A 15 -14.58 -5.22 0.36
CA VAL A 15 -14.00 -6.55 0.53
C VAL A 15 -15.12 -7.50 0.90
N LYS A 16 -15.20 -8.62 0.19
CA LYS A 16 -16.27 -9.60 0.36
C LYS A 16 -15.71 -11.00 0.63
N ASP A 17 -16.48 -11.80 1.35
CA ASP A 17 -16.18 -13.23 1.53
C ASP A 17 -16.55 -14.06 0.29
N SER A 18 -16.33 -15.37 0.35
CA SER A 18 -16.68 -16.31 -0.73
C SER A 18 -18.19 -16.40 -1.01
N SER A 19 -19.03 -15.97 -0.07
CA SER A 19 -20.49 -15.89 -0.22
C SER A 19 -20.95 -14.51 -0.69
N ASN A 20 -20.03 -13.64 -1.11
CA ASN A 20 -20.28 -12.29 -1.60
C ASN A 20 -20.84 -11.32 -0.53
N ASN A 21 -20.70 -11.66 0.75
CA ASN A 21 -21.08 -10.76 1.85
C ASN A 21 -19.94 -9.77 2.15
N PRO A 22 -20.25 -8.48 2.38
CA PRO A 22 -19.23 -7.50 2.73
C PRO A 22 -18.64 -7.80 4.11
N ILE A 23 -17.31 -7.83 4.20
CA ILE A 23 -16.56 -8.08 5.45
C ILE A 23 -15.67 -6.91 5.87
N ALA A 24 -15.33 -6.00 4.94
CA ALA A 24 -14.57 -4.78 5.19
C ALA A 24 -14.69 -3.80 4.03
N TYR A 25 -14.22 -2.57 4.24
CA TYR A 25 -14.08 -1.56 3.19
C TYR A 25 -12.74 -0.82 3.32
N PHE A 26 -12.28 -0.22 2.23
CA PHE A 26 -11.15 0.70 2.29
C PHE A 26 -11.18 1.75 1.19
N PHE A 27 -10.59 2.90 1.47
CA PHE A 27 -10.26 3.91 0.48
C PHE A 27 -8.81 3.74 0.04
N PHE A 28 -8.54 3.94 -1.24
CA PHE A 28 -7.21 3.89 -1.81
C PHE A 28 -6.88 5.22 -2.50
N ASP A 29 -5.86 5.91 -1.98
CA ASP A 29 -5.35 7.18 -2.49
C ASP A 29 -3.92 6.98 -3.03
N PRO A 30 -3.77 6.67 -4.34
CA PRO A 30 -2.54 6.12 -4.88
C PRO A 30 -1.43 7.13 -5.18
N TYR A 31 -1.79 8.31 -5.70
CA TYR A 31 -0.84 9.17 -6.42
C TYR A 31 -0.17 10.21 -5.54
N SER A 32 1.06 10.56 -5.91
CA SER A 32 1.80 11.65 -5.29
C SER A 32 1.14 13.01 -5.56
N ARG A 33 0.90 13.79 -4.50
CA ARG A 33 0.37 15.17 -4.57
C ARG A 33 1.10 16.07 -3.55
N PRO A 34 2.37 16.42 -3.78
CA PRO A 34 3.24 17.01 -2.75
C PRO A 34 2.78 18.38 -2.23
N SER A 35 1.92 19.09 -2.97
CA SER A 35 1.34 20.36 -2.54
C SER A 35 0.39 20.23 -1.35
N GLU A 36 -0.27 19.08 -1.19
CA GLU A 36 -1.38 18.90 -0.23
C GLU A 36 -1.37 17.56 0.51
N LYS A 37 -0.52 16.61 0.07
CA LYS A 37 -0.48 15.24 0.57
C LYS A 37 0.90 14.91 1.13
N ARG A 38 0.91 14.35 2.34
CA ARG A 38 2.12 13.85 3.00
C ARG A 38 2.81 12.80 2.11
N GLY A 39 4.15 12.83 2.06
CA GLY A 39 4.93 11.83 1.33
C GLY A 39 4.97 10.45 2.03
N GLY A 40 5.33 9.42 1.28
CA GLY A 40 5.48 8.04 1.78
C GLY A 40 4.31 7.12 1.43
N ALA A 41 4.17 6.00 2.15
CA ALA A 41 3.01 5.12 2.06
C ALA A 41 2.61 4.71 3.48
N TRP A 42 1.32 4.75 3.78
CA TRP A 42 0.79 4.45 5.10
C TRP A 42 -0.64 3.93 5.02
N MET A 43 -1.08 3.36 6.13
CA MET A 43 -2.44 2.88 6.35
C MET A 43 -2.97 3.56 7.61
N ASP A 44 -4.24 3.96 7.58
CA ASP A 44 -4.92 4.53 8.74
C ASP A 44 -6.30 3.90 8.92
N GLU A 45 -6.74 3.77 10.16
CA GLU A 45 -8.05 3.20 10.47
C GLU A 45 -9.12 4.31 10.45
N VAL A 46 -10.20 4.09 9.70
CA VAL A 46 -11.39 4.95 9.75
C VAL A 46 -12.34 4.45 10.83
N PHE A 47 -12.66 3.15 10.76
CA PHE A 47 -13.45 2.46 11.78
C PHE A 47 -12.89 1.08 12.05
N ALA A 48 -12.63 0.78 13.33
CA ALA A 48 -12.41 -0.58 13.78
C ALA A 48 -13.66 -1.45 13.65
N ARG A 49 -13.43 -2.74 13.42
CA ARG A 49 -14.44 -3.79 13.55
C ARG A 49 -14.91 -3.84 15.01
N SER A 50 -16.21 -3.68 15.25
CA SER A 50 -16.73 -3.62 16.62
C SER A 50 -18.15 -4.16 16.72
N ARG A 51 -18.37 -5.06 17.68
CA ARG A 51 -19.70 -5.54 18.04
C ARG A 51 -20.49 -4.49 18.82
N VAL A 52 -19.82 -3.74 19.70
CA VAL A 52 -20.44 -2.73 20.56
C VAL A 52 -20.96 -1.54 19.76
N LEU A 53 -20.27 -1.18 18.68
CA LEU A 53 -20.62 -0.07 17.81
C LEU A 53 -21.45 -0.50 16.59
N ALA A 54 -21.98 -1.73 16.61
CA ALA A 54 -22.87 -2.21 15.56
C ALA A 54 -24.20 -1.41 15.60
N ARG A 55 -24.73 -1.12 14.41
CA ARG A 55 -25.99 -0.38 14.23
C ARG A 55 -27.02 -1.26 13.55
N ASP A 56 -28.28 -0.87 13.63
CA ASP A 56 -29.38 -1.43 12.84
C ASP A 56 -29.57 -2.95 13.00
N GLY A 57 -29.35 -3.45 14.23
CA GLY A 57 -29.47 -4.89 14.54
C GLY A 57 -28.38 -5.77 13.93
N ALA A 58 -27.37 -5.18 13.28
CA ALA A 58 -26.25 -5.93 12.73
C ALA A 58 -25.41 -6.58 13.84
N PRO A 59 -24.86 -7.79 13.61
CA PRO A 59 -24.05 -8.47 14.62
C PRO A 59 -22.68 -7.79 14.86
N VAL A 60 -22.21 -6.99 13.91
CA VAL A 60 -20.91 -6.31 13.98
C VAL A 60 -20.85 -5.11 13.02
N ARG A 61 -20.21 -4.03 13.44
CA ARG A 61 -19.79 -2.94 12.54
C ARG A 61 -18.57 -3.40 11.74
N LEU A 62 -18.66 -3.31 10.42
CA LEU A 62 -17.55 -3.67 9.53
C LEU A 62 -16.43 -2.61 9.56
N PRO A 63 -15.16 -3.02 9.46
CA PRO A 63 -14.04 -2.09 9.49
C PRO A 63 -13.91 -1.31 8.18
N ILE A 64 -13.37 -0.08 8.29
CA ILE A 64 -13.02 0.78 7.16
C ILE A 64 -11.61 1.33 7.38
N ALA A 65 -10.78 1.34 6.33
CA ALA A 65 -9.41 1.86 6.38
C ALA A 65 -9.10 2.83 5.23
N HIS A 66 -8.10 3.67 5.43
CA HIS A 66 -7.42 4.44 4.40
C HIS A 66 -6.13 3.72 4.00
N MET A 67 -5.91 3.55 2.70
CA MET A 67 -4.65 3.08 2.12
C MET A 67 -4.10 4.20 1.27
N VAL A 68 -2.97 4.78 1.70
CA VAL A 68 -2.41 5.95 1.04
C VAL A 68 -1.01 5.62 0.54
N CYS A 69 -0.77 5.89 -0.73
CA CYS A 69 0.53 5.75 -1.39
C CYS A 69 0.89 7.06 -2.10
N ASN A 70 2.13 7.18 -2.55
CA ASN A 70 2.58 8.33 -3.34
C ASN A 70 3.32 7.84 -4.58
N GLN A 71 2.65 6.99 -5.37
CA GLN A 71 3.22 6.49 -6.62
C GLN A 71 3.17 7.55 -7.72
N THR A 72 3.96 7.34 -8.76
CA THR A 72 4.01 8.18 -9.96
C THR A 72 2.61 8.35 -10.57
N PRO A 73 2.10 9.58 -10.74
CA PRO A 73 0.76 9.79 -11.31
C PRO A 73 0.70 9.36 -12.79
N PRO A 74 -0.50 9.15 -13.35
CA PRO A 74 -0.71 9.00 -14.79
C PRO A 74 -0.12 10.18 -15.57
N VAL A 75 0.32 9.93 -16.81
CA VAL A 75 0.89 10.98 -17.69
C VAL A 75 0.10 11.00 -18.99
N GLY A 76 -0.62 12.10 -19.24
CA GLY A 76 -1.55 12.20 -20.36
C GLY A 76 -2.62 11.10 -20.28
N ASP A 77 -2.81 10.37 -21.36
CA ASP A 77 -3.79 9.27 -21.45
C ASP A 77 -3.24 7.92 -20.96
N LYS A 78 -1.98 7.86 -20.52
CA LYS A 78 -1.36 6.60 -20.08
C LYS A 78 -1.63 6.36 -18.59
N PRO A 79 -1.90 5.10 -18.19
CA PRO A 79 -2.05 4.78 -16.77
C PRO A 79 -0.74 5.05 -16.02
N SER A 80 -0.85 5.14 -14.69
CA SER A 80 0.32 5.20 -13.81
C SER A 80 1.22 3.98 -14.05
N LEU A 81 2.43 4.23 -14.55
CA LEU A 81 3.46 3.21 -14.72
C LEU A 81 4.40 3.24 -13.53
N MET A 82 4.49 2.11 -12.84
CA MET A 82 5.18 2.00 -11.57
C MET A 82 6.55 1.36 -11.72
N THR A 83 7.50 1.84 -10.93
CA THR A 83 8.73 1.12 -10.65
C THR A 83 8.46 -0.08 -9.74
N PHE A 84 9.34 -1.09 -9.79
CA PHE A 84 9.27 -2.24 -8.87
C PHE A 84 9.31 -1.81 -7.40
N ARG A 85 9.97 -0.69 -7.08
CA ARG A 85 10.06 -0.16 -5.72
C ARG A 85 8.73 0.39 -5.23
N GLU A 86 8.02 1.17 -6.05
CA GLU A 86 6.68 1.65 -5.70
C GLU A 86 5.71 0.47 -5.57
N PHE A 87 5.82 -0.50 -6.47
CA PHE A 87 5.05 -1.74 -6.39
C PHE A 87 5.32 -2.49 -5.07
N PHE A 88 6.58 -2.63 -4.68
CA PHE A 88 6.94 -3.24 -3.40
C PHE A 88 6.38 -2.47 -2.20
N PHE A 89 6.36 -1.14 -2.23
CA PHE A 89 5.74 -0.33 -1.18
C PHE A 89 4.22 -0.51 -1.12
N ILE A 90 3.54 -0.57 -2.26
CA ILE A 90 2.11 -0.93 -2.26
C ILE A 90 1.94 -2.30 -1.64
N ILE A 91 2.69 -3.29 -2.12
CA ILE A 91 2.58 -4.63 -1.57
C ILE A 91 2.85 -4.64 -0.09
N ILE A 92 3.87 -3.96 0.46
CA ILE A 92 4.12 -3.96 1.91
C ILE A 92 3.03 -3.25 2.71
N THR A 93 2.45 -2.18 2.16
CA THR A 93 1.28 -1.51 2.75
C THR A 93 0.06 -2.42 2.73
N PHE A 94 -0.07 -3.27 1.70
CA PHE A 94 -1.08 -4.31 1.59
C PHE A 94 -0.67 -5.63 2.29
N SER A 95 0.61 -5.84 2.68
CA SER A 95 1.21 -7.16 2.99
C SER A 95 0.89 -7.66 4.37
N LYS A 96 -0.10 -7.07 5.03
CA LYS A 96 -0.89 -7.88 5.95
C LYS A 96 -1.66 -8.99 5.19
N PHE A 97 -1.72 -8.97 3.86
CA PHE A 97 -2.56 -9.87 3.05
C PHE A 97 -1.91 -10.55 1.83
N MET A 98 -0.88 -10.00 1.15
CA MET A 98 -0.46 -10.58 -0.15
C MET A 98 1.05 -10.52 -0.43
N PHE A 99 1.75 -11.64 -0.22
CA PHE A 99 3.08 -11.84 -0.78
C PHE A 99 3.19 -13.25 -1.37
N GLY A 100 3.44 -13.37 -2.68
CA GLY A 100 3.59 -14.65 -3.36
C GLY A 100 3.86 -14.52 -4.87
N ARG A 101 4.54 -15.51 -5.46
CA ARG A 101 4.84 -15.55 -6.92
C ARG A 101 3.57 -15.41 -7.76
N ASN A 102 2.52 -16.14 -7.38
CA ASN A 102 1.23 -16.11 -8.08
C ASN A 102 0.62 -14.71 -8.08
N THR A 103 0.79 -13.96 -6.98
CA THR A 103 0.34 -12.57 -6.88
C THR A 103 1.10 -11.69 -7.87
N LEU A 104 2.43 -11.76 -7.91
CA LEU A 104 3.23 -10.94 -8.84
C LEU A 104 2.89 -11.25 -10.31
N MET A 105 2.75 -12.52 -10.67
CA MET A 105 2.43 -12.90 -12.05
C MET A 105 0.98 -12.54 -12.44
N SER A 106 0.07 -12.46 -11.48
CA SER A 106 -1.33 -12.05 -11.75
C SER A 106 -1.49 -10.58 -12.13
N ILE A 107 -0.55 -9.72 -11.70
CA ILE A 107 -0.60 -8.26 -11.85
C ILE A 107 0.46 -7.70 -12.80
N ALA A 108 1.59 -8.39 -12.99
CA ALA A 108 2.66 -7.95 -13.86
C ALA A 108 2.33 -8.26 -15.32
N LYS A 109 1.48 -7.42 -15.93
CA LYS A 109 1.10 -7.48 -17.34
C LYS A 109 1.46 -6.18 -18.04
N HIS A 110 1.86 -6.26 -19.30
CA HIS A 110 2.09 -5.08 -20.11
C HIS A 110 0.79 -4.30 -20.30
N TYR A 111 0.84 -2.97 -20.13
CA TYR A 111 -0.38 -2.15 -20.10
C TYR A 111 -1.12 -2.11 -21.44
N GLU A 112 -0.40 -2.15 -22.57
CA GLU A 112 -0.99 -2.16 -23.92
C GLU A 112 -1.35 -3.58 -24.40
N THR A 113 -0.38 -4.50 -24.39
CA THR A 113 -0.55 -5.84 -24.97
C THR A 113 -1.19 -6.85 -24.02
N GLY A 114 -1.22 -6.58 -22.71
CA GLY A 114 -1.74 -7.53 -21.71
C GLY A 114 -0.84 -8.75 -21.44
N GLU A 115 0.27 -8.88 -22.17
CA GLU A 115 1.22 -9.98 -22.04
C GLU A 115 1.82 -10.05 -20.63
N PRO A 116 1.93 -11.24 -20.01
CA PRO A 116 2.51 -11.39 -18.69
C PRO A 116 4.02 -11.11 -18.72
N LEU A 117 4.56 -10.78 -17.55
CA LEU A 117 6.00 -10.63 -17.36
C LEU A 117 6.74 -11.89 -17.84
N PRO A 118 7.71 -11.79 -18.76
CA PRO A 118 8.49 -12.94 -19.19
C PRO A 118 9.22 -13.59 -18.02
N GLU A 119 9.25 -14.93 -18.00
CA GLU A 119 9.86 -15.69 -16.90
C GLU A 119 11.34 -15.33 -16.70
N GLU A 120 12.08 -15.07 -17.78
CA GLU A 120 13.48 -14.64 -17.68
C GLU A 120 13.64 -13.33 -16.89
N VAL A 121 12.74 -12.36 -17.12
CA VAL A 121 12.75 -11.08 -16.40
C VAL A 121 12.37 -11.29 -14.93
N TYR A 122 11.40 -12.17 -14.65
CA TYR A 122 11.07 -12.56 -13.30
C TYR A 122 12.27 -13.16 -12.56
N GLN A 123 13.01 -14.09 -13.18
CA GLN A 123 14.20 -14.69 -12.58
C GLN A 123 15.30 -13.65 -12.30
N ARG A 124 15.47 -12.67 -13.19
CA ARG A 124 16.39 -11.54 -12.96
C ARG A 124 15.95 -10.69 -11.76
N LEU A 125 14.65 -10.44 -11.58
CA LEU A 125 14.13 -9.72 -10.40
C LEU A 125 14.36 -10.51 -9.11
N VAL A 126 14.15 -11.84 -9.15
CA VAL A 126 14.43 -12.73 -8.00
C VAL A 126 15.91 -12.69 -7.64
N ALA A 127 16.80 -12.81 -8.63
CA ALA A 127 18.25 -12.74 -8.43
C ALA A 127 18.69 -11.37 -7.86
N ALA A 128 18.05 -10.28 -8.28
CA ALA A 128 18.33 -8.94 -7.79
C ALA A 128 17.78 -8.63 -6.40
N LYS A 129 16.98 -9.53 -5.79
CA LYS A 129 16.28 -9.29 -4.51
C LYS A 129 17.20 -8.89 -3.36
N THR A 130 18.42 -9.43 -3.32
CA THR A 130 19.41 -9.17 -2.26
C THR A 130 20.45 -8.13 -2.65
N PHE A 131 20.31 -7.53 -3.85
CA PHE A 131 21.24 -6.53 -4.33
C PHE A 131 21.31 -5.35 -3.36
N ARG A 132 22.52 -5.09 -2.83
CA ARG A 132 22.80 -4.03 -1.84
C ARG A 132 22.01 -4.15 -0.53
N ALA A 133 21.52 -5.34 -0.17
CA ALA A 133 20.80 -5.55 1.09
C ALA A 133 21.60 -5.05 2.31
N GLY A 134 22.91 -5.30 2.36
CA GLY A 134 23.78 -4.79 3.43
C GLY A 134 23.80 -3.26 3.54
N SER A 135 23.90 -2.54 2.42
CA SER A 135 23.87 -1.06 2.42
C SER A 135 22.51 -0.52 2.85
N LEU A 136 21.42 -1.17 2.43
CA LEU A 136 20.06 -0.78 2.82
C LEU A 136 19.82 -1.04 4.32
N SER A 137 20.31 -2.15 4.85
CA SER A 137 20.26 -2.46 6.29
C SER A 137 21.05 -1.44 7.10
N LEU A 138 22.27 -1.11 6.69
CA LEU A 138 23.09 -0.09 7.37
C LEU A 138 22.43 1.28 7.36
N ARG A 139 21.79 1.67 6.25
CA ARG A 139 21.01 2.92 6.18
C ARG A 139 19.88 2.95 7.21
N GLN A 140 19.16 1.84 7.40
CA GLN A 140 18.10 1.75 8.41
C GLN A 140 18.66 1.83 9.82
N VAL A 141 19.71 1.06 10.13
CA VAL A 141 20.38 1.08 11.44
C VAL A 141 20.90 2.48 11.77
N GLY A 142 21.50 3.18 10.79
CA GLY A 142 21.93 4.57 10.96
C GLY A 142 20.78 5.51 11.31
N GLY A 143 19.62 5.36 10.66
CA GLY A 143 18.41 6.12 10.99
C GLY A 143 17.89 5.85 12.41
N TYR A 144 17.83 4.58 12.83
CA TYR A 144 17.43 4.22 14.20
C TYR A 144 18.40 4.75 15.25
N ALA A 145 19.71 4.61 15.00
CA ALA A 145 20.73 5.12 15.89
C ALA A 145 20.59 6.65 16.06
N ALA A 146 20.47 7.40 14.96
CA ALA A 146 20.28 8.85 15.01
C ALA A 146 19.03 9.25 15.82
N GLY A 147 17.90 8.56 15.61
CA GLY A 147 16.68 8.78 16.39
C GLY A 147 16.86 8.50 17.88
N TYR A 148 17.52 7.39 18.23
CA TYR A 148 17.82 7.03 19.62
C TYR A 148 18.75 8.02 20.31
N TYR A 149 19.82 8.45 19.62
CA TYR A 149 20.74 9.47 20.14
C TYR A 149 20.01 10.80 20.36
N SER A 150 19.17 11.24 19.43
CA SER A 150 18.36 12.45 19.61
C SER A 150 17.45 12.34 20.83
N TYR A 151 16.74 11.22 21.00
CA TYR A 151 15.91 10.98 22.18
C TYR A 151 16.71 11.05 23.49
N LYS A 152 17.89 10.43 23.55
CA LYS A 152 18.72 10.41 24.77
C LYS A 152 19.41 11.72 25.10
N VAL A 153 19.84 12.49 24.10
CA VAL A 153 20.58 13.74 24.33
C VAL A 153 19.62 14.90 24.64
N TYR A 154 18.45 14.95 23.98
CA TYR A 154 17.54 16.09 24.09
C TYR A 154 16.39 15.92 25.11
N ASN A 155 16.18 14.74 25.70
CA ASN A 155 15.22 14.55 26.81
C ASN A 155 15.87 14.50 28.21
N PHE A 156 17.18 14.77 28.30
CA PHE A 156 17.92 14.88 29.58
C PHE A 156 18.51 16.28 29.80
N LEU A 157 18.03 17.28 29.05
CA LEU A 157 18.18 18.72 29.30
C LEU A 157 16.80 19.29 29.61
#